data_AF-W3WIJ6-F1
#
_entry.id   AF-W3WIJ6-F1
#
_cell.length_a   1.000
_cell.length_b   1.000
_cell.length_c   1.000
_cell.angle_alpha   90.00
_cell.angle_beta   90.00
_cell.angle_gamma   90.00
#
_symmetry.space_group_name_H-M   'P 1'
#
loop_
_entity.id
_entity.type
_entity.pdbx_description
1 polymer ?
#
loop_
_entity_poly.entity_id
_entity_poly.type
_entity_poly.pdbx_seq_one_letter_code
_entity_poly.pdbx_strand_id
1 'polypeptide(L)'
;MLQYQLHSVALAAFALFQVTLSASLESRACDCWKTKEDGTLFTNYKTIDFRSLAKYAGPVPAVINDWNGNAQAGPTSAYFKSSTWTNFFGLQNWGDTTTPIKKINSLNNAYIQNNTDGTTYLTFRTYRTKKFQSIVEADSVADDYTAVSMRFRSRVHGNSGACAGGFTYKSYEDGVQHESDTEFLTNGPTNVIHYTTHPEEEDHDFDGTFTIEAPDSSRWTNFQEHRVDWTQPKTTWYLNGKQNGQLPHEDAQEPSYLIFNMWSEGNPEWEGTMAVGGSAYFDLQYIQVAYNTSTPRTRACTSTCTLS
;
A
#
# COMPACT_ATOMS: atom_id res chain seq x y z
N MET A 1 55.26 35.54 38.02
CA MET A 1 53.96 35.90 37.43
C MET A 1 53.99 35.38 35.99
N LEU A 2 53.56 34.12 35.82
CA LEU A 2 53.64 33.36 34.57
C LEU A 2 52.29 33.45 33.88
N GLN A 3 52.24 33.83 32.59
CA GLN A 3 51.05 33.64 31.78
C GLN A 3 51.49 33.12 30.40
N TYR A 4 51.40 31.79 30.26
CA TYR A 4 51.52 31.08 28.98
C TYR A 4 50.20 31.23 28.23
N GLN A 5 50.23 31.79 27.02
CA GLN A 5 49.12 31.70 26.08
C GLN A 5 49.19 30.38 25.31
N LEU A 6 48.32 29.43 25.66
CA LEU A 6 48.03 28.27 24.83
C LEU A 6 47.20 28.70 23.61
N HIS A 7 47.76 28.56 22.42
CA HIS A 7 47.01 28.57 21.18
C HIS A 7 46.48 27.15 20.94
N SER A 8 45.18 26.94 21.11
CA SER A 8 44.49 25.69 20.79
C SER A 8 44.43 25.49 19.28
N VAL A 9 45.13 24.47 18.78
CA VAL A 9 44.97 23.97 17.40
C VAL A 9 43.69 23.13 17.37
N ALA A 10 42.64 23.63 16.72
CA ALA A 10 41.45 22.86 16.45
C ALA A 10 41.75 21.84 15.33
N LEU A 11 41.89 20.56 15.68
CA LEU A 11 41.86 19.47 14.71
C LEU A 11 40.43 19.33 14.19
N ALA A 12 40.20 19.72 12.94
CA ALA A 12 38.98 19.38 12.22
C ALA A 12 38.99 17.87 11.91
N ALA A 13 38.22 17.09 12.68
CA ALA A 13 37.96 15.70 12.38
C ALA A 13 37.05 15.63 11.14
N PHE A 14 37.63 15.36 9.97
CA PHE A 14 36.87 14.99 8.78
C PHE A 14 36.26 13.60 9.02
N ALA A 15 34.99 13.56 9.39
CA ALA A 15 34.20 12.35 9.33
C ALA A 15 34.03 11.96 7.85
N LEU A 16 34.80 10.95 7.41
CA LEU A 16 34.57 10.27 6.15
C LEU A 16 33.20 9.59 6.24
N PHE A 17 32.18 10.22 5.69
CA PHE A 17 30.92 9.54 5.38
C PHE A 17 31.24 8.42 4.40
N GLN A 18 31.28 7.19 4.88
CA GLN A 18 31.19 6.03 4.01
C GLN A 18 29.78 6.05 3.41
N VAL A 19 29.67 6.61 2.21
CA VAL A 19 28.56 6.30 1.32
C VAL A 19 28.71 4.81 1.03
N THR A 20 27.95 3.98 1.74
CA THR A 20 27.72 2.61 1.33
C THR A 20 26.92 2.70 0.05
N LEU A 21 27.63 2.72 -1.07
CA LEU A 21 27.08 2.40 -2.37
C LEU A 21 26.54 0.97 -2.23
N SER A 22 25.23 0.81 -2.03
CA SER A 22 24.59 -0.47 -2.26
C SER A 22 24.91 -0.84 -3.69
N ALA A 23 25.89 -1.73 -3.86
CA ALA A 23 26.33 -2.20 -5.15
C ALA A 23 25.09 -2.61 -5.94
N SER A 24 24.96 -2.04 -7.14
CA SER A 24 23.89 -2.40 -8.06
C SER A 24 23.89 -3.93 -8.20
N LEU A 25 22.73 -4.52 -7.93
CA LEU A 25 22.43 -5.95 -8.08
C LEU A 25 22.34 -6.33 -9.58
N GLU A 26 23.30 -5.87 -10.38
CA GLU A 26 23.27 -5.90 -11.84
C GLU A 26 23.87 -7.18 -12.45
N SER A 27 24.04 -8.28 -11.71
CA SER A 27 24.68 -9.48 -12.28
C SER A 27 24.07 -10.85 -12.01
N ARG A 28 22.80 -10.93 -11.57
CA ARG A 28 21.92 -12.10 -11.79
C ARG A 28 20.48 -11.61 -11.65
N ALA A 29 19.78 -11.44 -12.77
CA ALA A 29 18.33 -11.33 -12.73
C ALA A 29 17.81 -12.63 -12.12
N CYS A 30 17.43 -12.60 -10.85
CA CYS A 30 16.85 -13.75 -10.19
C CYS A 30 15.58 -14.15 -10.92
N ASP A 31 15.37 -15.46 -11.04
CA ASP A 31 14.15 -16.00 -11.59
C ASP A 31 13.18 -16.48 -10.50
N CYS A 32 13.63 -16.58 -9.25
CA CYS A 32 12.78 -16.78 -8.08
C CYS A 32 13.21 -15.87 -6.91
N TRP A 33 12.31 -15.69 -5.96
CA TRP A 33 12.53 -14.87 -4.77
C TRP A 33 12.14 -15.65 -3.54
N LYS A 34 12.86 -15.49 -2.43
CA LYS A 34 12.49 -16.06 -1.15
C LYS A 34 12.43 -15.00 -0.07
N THR A 35 11.44 -15.04 0.79
CA THR A 35 11.48 -14.27 2.05
C THR A 35 12.69 -14.70 2.89
N LYS A 36 13.25 -13.76 3.66
CA LYS A 36 14.38 -14.04 4.55
C LYS A 36 13.94 -14.80 5.81
N GLU A 37 12.73 -14.51 6.29
CA GLU A 37 12.22 -14.90 7.59
C GLU A 37 11.73 -16.35 7.64
N ASP A 38 10.82 -16.74 6.75
CA ASP A 38 10.23 -18.08 6.69
C ASP A 38 10.71 -18.90 5.48
N GLY A 39 11.45 -18.30 4.54
CA GLY A 39 12.01 -18.98 3.37
C GLY A 39 10.99 -19.29 2.27
N THR A 40 9.76 -18.76 2.37
CA THR A 40 8.71 -18.89 1.35
C THR A 40 9.24 -18.48 -0.02
N LEU A 41 9.08 -19.38 -1.00
CA LEU A 41 9.57 -19.22 -2.37
C LEU A 41 8.46 -18.68 -3.28
N PHE A 42 8.77 -17.59 -3.98
CA PHE A 42 7.95 -16.98 -5.01
C PHE A 42 8.58 -17.15 -6.38
N THR A 43 7.73 -17.44 -7.35
CA THR A 43 8.15 -17.70 -8.73
C THR A 43 7.95 -16.51 -9.66
N ASN A 44 7.23 -15.49 -9.19
CA ASN A 44 7.01 -14.24 -9.90
C ASN A 44 7.37 -13.04 -9.03
N TYR A 45 7.75 -11.94 -9.67
CA TYR A 45 8.03 -10.68 -9.01
C TYR A 45 7.69 -9.49 -9.90
N LYS A 46 7.07 -8.48 -9.32
CA LYS A 46 6.72 -7.23 -9.98
C LYS A 46 7.16 -6.06 -9.10
N THR A 47 7.76 -5.05 -9.72
CA THR A 47 7.96 -3.73 -9.13
C THR A 47 7.22 -2.70 -9.95
N ILE A 48 6.52 -1.79 -9.27
CA ILE A 48 5.92 -0.59 -9.82
C ILE A 48 6.48 0.58 -9.02
N ASP A 49 7.35 1.37 -9.65
CA ASP A 49 8.00 2.51 -9.02
C ASP A 49 7.40 3.82 -9.55
N PHE A 50 6.84 4.61 -8.65
CA PHE A 50 6.19 5.87 -8.99
C PHE A 50 7.14 7.07 -8.82
N ARG A 51 8.39 6.89 -8.40
CA ARG A 51 9.33 7.97 -8.07
C ARG A 51 9.99 8.65 -9.26
N SER A 52 9.88 8.05 -10.45
CA SER A 52 10.51 8.55 -11.69
C SER A 52 9.49 8.75 -12.82
N LEU A 53 8.34 9.33 -12.50
CA LEU A 53 7.19 9.53 -13.38
C LEU A 53 6.90 11.01 -13.67
N ALA A 54 7.89 11.89 -13.59
CA ALA A 54 7.73 13.34 -13.80
C ALA A 54 6.99 13.71 -15.11
N LYS A 55 7.21 12.96 -16.20
CA LYS A 55 6.49 13.15 -17.47
C LYS A 55 4.98 12.87 -17.41
N TYR A 56 4.53 12.15 -16.38
CA TYR A 56 3.14 11.78 -16.14
C TYR A 56 2.52 12.58 -14.99
N ALA A 57 3.34 13.35 -14.27
CA ALA A 57 2.88 14.23 -13.20
C ALA A 57 2.16 15.44 -13.81
N GLY A 58 1.03 15.80 -13.22
CA GLY A 58 0.18 16.88 -13.69
C GLY A 58 -0.41 17.70 -12.54
N PRO A 59 -1.22 18.73 -12.85
CA PRO A 59 -2.00 19.41 -11.84
C PRO A 59 -2.98 18.43 -11.18
N VAL A 60 -3.36 18.71 -9.93
CA VAL A 60 -4.40 17.94 -9.23
C VAL A 60 -5.70 18.03 -10.04
N PRO A 61 -6.30 16.89 -10.44
CA PRO A 61 -7.56 16.88 -11.19
C PRO A 61 -8.67 17.55 -10.40
N ALA A 62 -9.48 18.38 -11.07
CA ALA A 62 -10.64 19.01 -10.46
C ALA A 62 -11.63 17.95 -9.98
N VAL A 63 -12.27 18.19 -8.83
CA VAL A 63 -13.27 17.28 -8.28
C VAL A 63 -14.51 17.21 -9.17
N ILE A 64 -15.10 16.02 -9.28
CA ILE A 64 -16.35 15.81 -10.01
C ILE A 64 -17.47 15.71 -8.99
N ASN A 65 -18.40 16.66 -9.02
CA ASN A 65 -19.54 16.72 -8.08
C ASN A 65 -20.80 15.97 -8.56
N ASP A 66 -20.70 15.28 -9.70
CA ASP A 66 -21.77 14.49 -10.29
C ASP A 66 -21.48 12.99 -10.20
N TRP A 67 -22.47 12.19 -9.83
CA TRP A 67 -22.31 10.74 -9.63
C TRP A 67 -21.91 10.03 -10.94
N ASN A 68 -22.65 10.27 -12.02
CA ASN A 68 -22.40 9.63 -13.31
C ASN A 68 -21.08 10.10 -13.92
N GLY A 69 -20.75 11.38 -13.74
CA GLY A 69 -19.46 11.94 -14.14
C GLY A 69 -18.27 11.26 -13.45
N ASN A 70 -18.42 10.80 -12.20
CA ASN A 70 -17.36 10.03 -11.52
C ASN A 70 -17.21 8.63 -12.12
N ALA A 71 -18.33 7.93 -12.36
CA ALA A 71 -18.35 6.58 -12.95
C ALA A 71 -17.80 6.56 -14.40
N GLN A 72 -17.97 7.67 -15.13
CA GLN A 72 -17.54 7.84 -16.52
C GLN A 72 -16.20 8.57 -16.65
N ALA A 73 -15.56 8.94 -15.53
CA ALA A 73 -14.31 9.67 -15.56
C ALA A 73 -13.23 8.87 -16.28
N GLY A 74 -12.50 9.52 -17.18
CA GLY A 74 -11.30 8.95 -17.78
C GLY A 74 -10.10 9.01 -16.82
N PRO A 75 -9.03 8.24 -17.11
CA PRO A 75 -7.79 8.33 -16.35
C PRO A 75 -7.17 9.72 -16.48
N THR A 76 -6.68 10.24 -15.37
CA THR A 76 -6.11 11.60 -15.24
C THR A 76 -4.71 11.74 -15.82
N SER A 77 -4.05 10.60 -16.05
CA SER A 77 -2.68 10.52 -16.54
C SER A 77 -2.56 9.39 -17.57
N ALA A 78 -1.74 9.60 -18.60
CA ALA A 78 -1.42 8.58 -19.60
C ALA A 78 -0.72 7.35 -18.98
N TYR A 79 -0.15 7.48 -17.78
CA TYR A 79 0.44 6.38 -17.04
C TYR A 79 -0.54 5.22 -16.79
N PHE A 80 -1.79 5.53 -16.45
CA PHE A 80 -2.83 4.51 -16.17
C PHE A 80 -3.32 3.77 -17.42
N LYS A 81 -2.90 4.20 -18.62
CA LYS A 81 -3.12 3.49 -19.89
C LYS A 81 -1.89 2.69 -20.34
N SER A 82 -0.77 2.77 -19.60
CA SER A 82 0.47 2.09 -19.95
C SER A 82 0.42 0.62 -19.54
N SER A 83 1.11 -0.24 -20.30
CA SER A 83 1.27 -1.66 -19.94
C SER A 83 1.96 -1.88 -18.59
N THR A 84 2.75 -0.92 -18.11
CA THR A 84 3.33 -0.97 -16.77
C THR A 84 2.25 -1.07 -15.70
N TRP A 85 1.17 -0.29 -15.86
CA TRP A 85 0.01 -0.30 -14.99
C TRP A 85 -0.99 -1.40 -15.38
N THR A 86 -1.51 -1.37 -16.61
CA THR A 86 -2.65 -2.20 -17.04
C THR A 86 -2.35 -3.69 -17.12
N ASN A 87 -1.08 -4.11 -17.08
CA ASN A 87 -0.75 -5.53 -17.00
C ASN A 87 -0.78 -6.06 -15.56
N PHE A 88 -0.93 -5.20 -14.55
CA PHE A 88 -0.85 -5.62 -13.15
C PHE A 88 -1.98 -5.04 -12.29
N PHE A 89 -2.41 -3.80 -12.51
CA PHE A 89 -3.55 -3.18 -11.83
C PHE A 89 -4.55 -2.55 -12.82
N GLY A 90 -5.82 -2.50 -12.43
CA GLY A 90 -6.89 -1.75 -13.07
C GLY A 90 -7.53 -0.79 -12.07
N LEU A 91 -7.90 0.42 -12.51
CA LEU A 91 -8.68 1.35 -11.68
C LEU A 91 -10.17 1.05 -11.82
N GLN A 92 -10.89 1.09 -10.71
CA GLN A 92 -12.31 0.75 -10.69
C GLN A 92 -13.23 1.95 -10.94
N ASN A 93 -14.45 1.67 -11.40
CA ASN A 93 -15.49 2.68 -11.66
C ASN A 93 -16.91 2.26 -11.24
N TRP A 94 -17.02 1.17 -10.48
CA TRP A 94 -18.27 0.73 -9.89
C TRP A 94 -18.64 1.58 -8.66
N GLY A 95 -19.91 1.56 -8.25
CA GLY A 95 -20.38 2.29 -7.08
C GLY A 95 -21.32 1.47 -6.22
N ASP A 96 -21.44 1.88 -4.97
CA ASP A 96 -22.28 1.23 -3.97
C ASP A 96 -23.23 2.25 -3.34
N THR A 97 -24.51 1.92 -3.34
CA THR A 97 -25.59 2.75 -2.80
C THR A 97 -26.18 2.21 -1.50
N THR A 98 -25.61 1.14 -0.95
CA THR A 98 -26.10 0.46 0.26
C THR A 98 -25.43 0.95 1.54
N THR A 99 -24.29 1.64 1.42
CA THR A 99 -23.56 2.25 2.52
C THR A 99 -24.26 3.49 3.11
N PRO A 100 -23.97 3.88 4.37
CA PRO A 100 -24.55 5.07 4.99
C PRO A 100 -24.40 6.35 4.14
N ILE A 101 -23.23 6.49 3.52
CA ILE A 101 -22.96 7.44 2.46
C ILE A 101 -22.58 6.65 1.21
N LYS A 102 -23.49 6.65 0.22
CA LYS A 102 -23.22 6.03 -1.07
C LYS A 102 -21.87 6.49 -1.65
N LYS A 103 -21.11 5.56 -2.21
CA LYS A 103 -19.74 5.75 -2.70
C LYS A 103 -19.61 5.35 -4.17
N ILE A 104 -18.74 6.02 -4.91
CA ILE A 104 -18.47 5.73 -6.33
C ILE A 104 -16.96 5.75 -6.58
N ASN A 105 -16.42 4.67 -7.12
CA ASN A 105 -15.04 4.64 -7.60
C ASN A 105 -14.90 5.54 -8.82
N SER A 106 -13.86 6.36 -8.83
CA SER A 106 -13.58 7.27 -9.94
C SER A 106 -12.11 7.27 -10.32
N LEU A 107 -11.83 7.06 -11.59
CA LEU A 107 -10.49 7.21 -12.15
C LEU A 107 -9.93 8.63 -11.97
N ASN A 108 -10.80 9.63 -11.76
CA ASN A 108 -10.41 11.03 -11.49
C ASN A 108 -9.63 11.21 -10.17
N ASN A 109 -9.68 10.20 -9.30
CA ASN A 109 -9.08 10.22 -7.98
C ASN A 109 -7.73 9.50 -7.90
N ALA A 110 -7.27 8.90 -9.00
CA ALA A 110 -5.89 8.44 -9.13
C ALA A 110 -5.11 9.44 -9.99
N TYR A 111 -3.95 9.93 -9.54
CA TYR A 111 -3.08 10.82 -10.33
C TYR A 111 -1.62 10.78 -9.85
N ILE A 112 -0.69 11.19 -10.71
CA ILE A 112 0.74 11.28 -10.38
C ILE A 112 1.08 12.72 -9.97
N GLN A 113 1.79 12.88 -8.85
CA GLN A 113 2.23 14.18 -8.35
C GLN A 113 3.75 14.28 -8.23
N ASN A 114 4.25 15.50 -8.29
CA ASN A 114 5.63 15.82 -7.94
C ASN A 114 5.80 15.84 -6.42
N ASN A 115 6.94 15.36 -5.98
CA ASN A 115 7.43 15.51 -4.62
C ASN A 115 8.41 16.70 -4.54
N THR A 116 8.68 17.17 -3.31
CA THR A 116 9.57 18.32 -3.08
C THR A 116 11.04 18.01 -3.36
N ASP A 117 11.43 16.74 -3.35
CA ASP A 117 12.78 16.26 -3.63
C ASP A 117 13.04 15.97 -5.12
N GLY A 118 12.09 16.33 -6.00
CA GLY A 118 12.19 16.09 -7.45
C GLY A 118 11.78 14.70 -7.90
N THR A 119 11.42 13.80 -6.98
CA THR A 119 10.76 12.53 -7.31
C THR A 119 9.26 12.72 -7.52
N THR A 120 8.55 11.64 -7.84
CA THR A 120 7.08 11.63 -7.95
C THR A 120 6.45 10.56 -7.05
N TYR A 121 5.12 10.57 -6.93
CA TYR A 121 4.34 9.51 -6.28
C TYR A 121 2.98 9.39 -6.95
N LEU A 122 2.36 8.22 -6.80
CA LEU A 122 0.94 8.00 -7.09
C LEU A 122 0.12 8.54 -5.91
N THR A 123 -0.98 9.21 -6.20
CA THR A 123 -1.97 9.64 -5.19
C THR A 123 -3.32 9.03 -5.51
N PHE A 124 -3.91 8.44 -4.47
CA PHE A 124 -5.29 8.04 -4.40
C PHE A 124 -6.04 9.02 -3.49
N ARG A 125 -7.14 9.60 -4.00
CA ARG A 125 -7.93 10.60 -3.29
C ARG A 125 -9.33 10.07 -3.00
N THR A 126 -9.86 10.37 -1.83
CA THR A 126 -11.30 10.37 -1.59
C THR A 126 -11.81 11.80 -1.39
N TYR A 127 -13.01 12.10 -1.86
CA TYR A 127 -13.63 13.42 -1.77
C TYR A 127 -15.10 13.35 -1.36
N ARG A 128 -15.45 14.10 -0.31
CA ARG A 128 -16.82 14.18 0.17
C ARG A 128 -17.60 15.26 -0.59
N THR A 129 -18.48 14.83 -1.48
CA THR A 129 -19.48 15.73 -2.08
C THR A 129 -20.65 15.96 -1.11
N LYS A 130 -21.59 16.84 -1.48
CA LYS A 130 -22.84 17.02 -0.73
C LYS A 130 -23.72 15.76 -0.66
N LYS A 131 -23.61 14.84 -1.61
CA LYS A 131 -24.57 13.73 -1.81
C LYS A 131 -23.97 12.33 -1.74
N PHE A 132 -22.66 12.19 -1.92
CA PHE A 132 -21.97 10.91 -2.02
C PHE A 132 -20.47 11.06 -1.73
N GLN A 133 -19.77 9.95 -1.54
CA GLN A 133 -18.32 9.92 -1.52
C GLN A 133 -17.76 9.52 -2.88
N SER A 134 -16.86 10.33 -3.44
CA SER A 134 -16.05 9.94 -4.58
C SER A 134 -14.78 9.27 -4.04
N ILE A 135 -14.54 8.01 -4.39
CA ILE A 135 -13.45 7.18 -3.85
C ILE A 135 -12.53 6.68 -4.98
N VAL A 136 -11.49 5.91 -4.66
CA VAL A 136 -10.64 5.26 -5.65
C VAL A 136 -10.12 3.92 -5.17
N GLU A 137 -10.23 2.95 -6.05
CA GLU A 137 -9.74 1.60 -5.85
C GLU A 137 -8.97 1.14 -7.09
N ALA A 138 -7.90 0.40 -6.83
CA ALA A 138 -7.15 -0.32 -7.85
C ALA A 138 -7.04 -1.79 -7.48
N ASP A 139 -7.48 -2.66 -8.38
CA ASP A 139 -7.42 -4.11 -8.21
C ASP A 139 -6.38 -4.71 -9.11
N SER A 140 -5.73 -5.77 -8.65
CA SER A 140 -4.82 -6.50 -9.52
C SER A 140 -5.56 -7.18 -10.66
N VAL A 141 -4.90 -7.27 -11.81
CA VAL A 141 -5.44 -7.96 -12.99
C VAL A 141 -5.50 -9.47 -12.78
N ALA A 142 -4.47 -10.03 -12.13
CA ALA A 142 -4.52 -11.42 -11.68
C ALA A 142 -5.37 -11.50 -10.40
N ASP A 143 -6.20 -12.53 -10.34
CA ASP A 143 -7.13 -12.78 -9.23
C ASP A 143 -7.01 -14.19 -8.65
N ASP A 144 -5.88 -14.83 -8.95
CA ASP A 144 -5.56 -16.20 -8.59
C ASP A 144 -4.27 -16.32 -7.76
N TYR A 145 -3.91 -15.30 -6.98
CA TYR A 145 -2.72 -15.38 -6.13
C TYR A 145 -2.91 -16.41 -5.02
N THR A 146 -1.92 -17.28 -4.83
CA THR A 146 -1.91 -18.33 -3.79
C THR A 146 -0.89 -18.07 -2.68
N ALA A 147 0.04 -17.15 -2.92
CA ALA A 147 0.95 -16.62 -1.91
C ALA A 147 1.48 -15.26 -2.37
N VAL A 148 1.60 -14.31 -1.46
CA VAL A 148 2.04 -12.94 -1.76
C VAL A 148 2.98 -12.43 -0.67
N SER A 149 4.08 -11.80 -1.09
CA SER A 149 4.84 -10.86 -0.26
C SER A 149 4.74 -9.49 -0.92
N MET A 150 3.84 -8.66 -0.41
CA MET A 150 3.53 -7.32 -0.92
C MET A 150 4.24 -6.27 -0.07
N ARG A 151 5.01 -5.39 -0.71
CA ARG A 151 5.60 -4.19 -0.10
C ARG A 151 5.04 -2.97 -0.76
N PHE A 152 4.70 -1.96 0.02
CA PHE A 152 4.36 -0.65 -0.51
C PHE A 152 4.90 0.43 0.40
N ARG A 153 5.40 1.51 -0.22
CA ARG A 153 5.86 2.68 0.52
C ARG A 153 4.85 3.79 0.37
N SER A 154 4.22 4.15 1.48
CA SER A 154 3.07 5.04 1.44
C SER A 154 3.01 6.03 2.59
N ARG A 155 2.15 7.03 2.44
CA ARG A 155 1.67 7.88 3.53
C ARG A 155 0.19 8.18 3.33
N VAL A 156 -0.50 8.53 4.42
CA VAL A 156 -1.90 8.96 4.40
C VAL A 156 -2.02 10.34 5.04
N HIS A 157 -2.84 11.22 4.47
CA HIS A 157 -3.09 12.56 5.00
C HIS A 157 -4.45 13.13 4.57
N GLY A 158 -4.87 14.23 5.17
CA GLY A 158 -6.10 14.95 4.82
C GLY A 158 -7.11 14.97 5.95
N ASN A 159 -8.40 15.06 5.60
CA ASN A 159 -9.50 15.16 6.55
C ASN A 159 -9.84 13.82 7.19
N SER A 160 -10.26 13.87 8.45
CA SER A 160 -10.87 12.74 9.16
C SER A 160 -12.15 12.25 8.47
N GLY A 161 -12.44 10.96 8.56
CA GLY A 161 -13.62 10.33 7.97
C GLY A 161 -13.35 9.36 6.82
N ALA A 162 -12.13 8.84 6.68
CA ALA A 162 -11.69 7.97 5.58
C ALA A 162 -10.74 6.86 6.03
N CYS A 163 -10.73 5.75 5.29
CA CYS A 163 -9.78 4.65 5.40
C CYS A 163 -8.95 4.54 4.12
N ALA A 164 -7.67 4.23 4.26
CA ALA A 164 -6.80 3.82 3.17
C ALA A 164 -6.13 2.49 3.50
N GLY A 165 -5.83 1.70 2.49
CA GLY A 165 -5.15 0.45 2.73
C GLY A 165 -4.71 -0.31 1.50
N GLY A 166 -3.98 -1.39 1.76
CA GLY A 166 -3.60 -2.41 0.81
C GLY A 166 -3.98 -3.78 1.35
N PHE A 167 -4.60 -4.60 0.51
CA PHE A 167 -5.34 -5.79 0.94
C PHE A 167 -5.09 -6.97 0.00
N THR A 168 -5.17 -8.19 0.52
CA THR A 168 -5.61 -9.35 -0.28
C THR A 168 -7.12 -9.46 -0.13
N TYR A 169 -7.84 -9.83 -1.19
CA TYR A 169 -9.29 -9.97 -1.14
C TYR A 169 -9.80 -11.06 -2.08
N LYS A 170 -10.80 -11.81 -1.63
CA LYS A 170 -11.73 -12.56 -2.48
C LYS A 170 -13.04 -12.75 -1.73
N SER A 171 -14.15 -12.73 -2.45
CA SER A 171 -15.44 -13.21 -1.95
C SER A 171 -15.90 -14.35 -2.85
N TYR A 172 -16.39 -15.43 -2.23
CA TYR A 172 -16.85 -16.64 -2.93
C TYR A 172 -18.38 -16.74 -2.97
N GLU A 173 -18.90 -17.74 -3.69
CA GLU A 173 -20.34 -17.93 -3.90
C GLU A 173 -21.13 -18.16 -2.61
N ASP A 174 -20.46 -18.62 -1.55
CA ASP A 174 -21.03 -18.80 -0.20
C ASP A 174 -21.14 -17.49 0.59
N GLY A 175 -20.61 -16.38 0.06
CA GLY A 175 -20.62 -15.06 0.67
C GLY A 175 -19.53 -14.84 1.72
N VAL A 176 -18.65 -15.82 1.94
CA VAL A 176 -17.51 -15.66 2.84
C VAL A 176 -16.45 -14.80 2.16
N GLN A 177 -15.90 -13.85 2.92
CA GLN A 177 -14.86 -12.94 2.47
C GLN A 177 -13.53 -13.41 3.05
N HIS A 178 -12.56 -13.60 2.16
CA HIS A 178 -11.18 -13.96 2.50
C HIS A 178 -10.30 -12.77 2.20
N GLU A 179 -9.81 -12.11 3.24
CA GLU A 179 -8.97 -10.93 3.11
C GLU A 179 -7.88 -10.84 4.18
N SER A 180 -6.87 -10.05 3.90
CA SER A 180 -5.85 -9.67 4.86
C SER A 180 -5.44 -8.23 4.64
N ASP A 181 -5.56 -7.44 5.69
CA ASP A 181 -5.71 -6.00 5.57
C ASP A 181 -4.54 -5.25 6.20
N THR A 182 -4.20 -4.09 5.62
CA THR A 182 -3.37 -3.07 6.24
C THR A 182 -4.07 -1.73 6.09
N GLU A 183 -4.64 -1.23 7.18
CA GLU A 183 -5.54 -0.08 7.16
C GLU A 183 -5.06 1.09 8.01
N PHE A 184 -5.33 2.29 7.48
CA PHE A 184 -5.03 3.57 8.09
C PHE A 184 -6.30 4.41 8.21
N LEU A 185 -6.75 4.64 9.44
CA LEU A 185 -7.95 5.41 9.72
C LEU A 185 -7.62 6.88 9.97
N THR A 186 -8.14 7.76 9.13
CA THR A 186 -7.89 9.22 9.21
C THR A 186 -8.59 9.91 10.39
N ASN A 187 -9.56 9.24 11.03
CA ASN A 187 -10.19 9.68 12.27
C ASN A 187 -9.41 9.26 13.53
N GLY A 188 -8.45 8.32 13.39
CA GLY A 188 -7.68 7.75 14.49
C GLY A 188 -6.31 8.40 14.69
N PRO A 189 -5.54 7.93 15.68
CA PRO A 189 -4.17 8.38 15.91
C PRO A 189 -3.25 8.04 14.72
N THR A 190 -2.39 8.98 14.34
CA THR A 190 -1.51 8.83 13.15
C THR A 190 -0.36 7.85 13.31
N ASN A 191 -0.26 7.21 14.47
CA ASN A 191 0.68 6.15 14.79
C ASN A 191 -0.01 4.80 15.01
N VAL A 192 -1.34 4.70 14.86
CA VAL A 192 -2.06 3.43 14.95
C VAL A 192 -2.30 2.89 13.55
N ILE A 193 -1.96 1.62 13.34
CA ILE A 193 -2.19 0.88 12.09
C ILE A 193 -3.00 -0.36 12.44
N HIS A 194 -4.02 -0.64 11.63
CA HIS A 194 -4.92 -1.77 11.81
C HIS A 194 -4.52 -2.89 10.85
N TYR A 195 -4.49 -4.12 11.36
CA TYR A 195 -4.25 -5.33 10.60
C TYR A 195 -5.35 -6.32 10.91
N THR A 196 -5.97 -6.87 9.87
CA THR A 196 -7.11 -7.75 10.01
C THR A 196 -6.94 -8.94 9.05
N THR A 197 -7.55 -10.07 9.39
CA THR A 197 -7.81 -11.18 8.49
C THR A 197 -9.27 -11.56 8.56
N HIS A 198 -9.90 -11.78 7.41
CA HIS A 198 -11.22 -12.41 7.33
C HIS A 198 -11.15 -13.75 6.58
N PRO A 199 -12.04 -14.72 6.88
CA PRO A 199 -12.93 -14.69 8.04
C PRO A 199 -12.14 -14.70 9.35
N GLU A 200 -12.72 -14.14 10.40
CA GLU A 200 -12.19 -14.36 11.75
C GLU A 200 -12.45 -15.84 12.08
N GLU A 201 -11.46 -16.57 12.60
CA GLU A 201 -11.66 -17.99 12.93
C GLU A 201 -12.75 -18.13 14.00
N GLU A 202 -13.88 -18.77 13.66
CA GLU A 202 -15.04 -18.91 14.56
C GLU A 202 -14.75 -19.76 15.82
N ASP A 203 -13.72 -20.62 15.78
CA ASP A 203 -13.45 -21.67 16.78
C ASP A 203 -12.15 -21.45 17.61
N HIS A 204 -11.52 -20.26 17.57
CA HIS A 204 -10.24 -20.01 18.24
C HIS A 204 -10.18 -18.77 19.15
N ASP A 205 -9.26 -18.85 20.14
CA ASP A 205 -8.96 -17.90 21.25
C ASP A 205 -8.26 -16.58 20.80
N PHE A 206 -8.29 -16.22 19.51
CA PHE A 206 -7.60 -15.03 19.01
C PHE A 206 -8.52 -14.09 18.23
N ASP A 207 -8.20 -12.79 18.34
CA ASP A 207 -8.87 -11.73 17.61
C ASP A 207 -8.30 -11.68 16.17
N GLY A 208 -9.17 -11.80 15.16
CA GLY A 208 -8.79 -11.70 13.74
C GLY A 208 -8.34 -10.29 13.35
N THR A 209 -8.38 -9.33 14.27
CA THR A 209 -7.77 -8.03 14.12
C THR A 209 -6.77 -7.73 15.24
N PHE A 210 -5.72 -6.97 14.91
CA PHE A 210 -4.90 -6.31 15.92
C PHE A 210 -4.41 -4.96 15.42
N THR A 211 -4.04 -4.11 16.36
CA THR A 211 -3.43 -2.81 16.05
C THR A 211 -2.00 -2.77 16.54
N ILE A 212 -1.22 -1.88 15.93
CA ILE A 212 0.11 -1.54 16.43
C ILE A 212 0.21 -0.04 16.68
N GLU A 213 0.99 0.33 17.68
CA GLU A 213 1.45 1.69 17.87
C GLU A 213 2.86 1.85 17.29
N ALA A 214 2.94 2.51 16.14
CA ALA A 214 4.19 2.87 15.51
C ALA A 214 4.94 3.95 16.35
N PRO A 215 6.28 3.92 16.40
CA PRO A 215 7.06 5.04 16.93
C PRO A 215 6.74 6.34 16.18
N ASP A 216 7.01 7.49 16.81
CA ASP A 216 6.78 8.81 16.19
C ASP A 216 7.44 8.99 14.82
N SER A 217 8.64 8.42 14.63
CA SER A 217 9.37 8.41 13.34
C SER A 217 8.66 7.62 12.25
N SER A 218 7.74 6.73 12.64
CA SER A 218 7.06 5.76 11.79
C SER A 218 5.55 6.02 11.69
N ARG A 219 5.10 7.24 12.01
CA ARG A 219 3.71 7.68 11.76
C ARG A 219 3.38 7.51 10.28
N TRP A 220 2.17 7.00 9.98
CA TRP A 220 1.71 6.76 8.62
C TRP A 220 1.43 8.04 7.83
N THR A 221 1.49 9.22 8.49
CA THR A 221 1.48 10.53 7.80
C THR A 221 2.81 10.86 7.12
N ASN A 222 3.87 10.13 7.44
CA ASN A 222 5.16 10.16 6.74
C ASN A 222 5.29 8.92 5.85
N PHE A 223 6.14 8.97 4.83
CA PHE A 223 6.37 7.80 3.98
C PHE A 223 7.02 6.67 4.77
N GLN A 224 6.27 5.57 4.97
CA GLN A 224 6.72 4.34 5.60
C GLN A 224 6.68 3.20 4.60
N GLU A 225 7.54 2.20 4.78
CA GLU A 225 7.41 0.94 4.06
C GLU A 225 6.59 -0.05 4.89
N HIS A 226 5.52 -0.55 4.29
CA HIS A 226 4.70 -1.64 4.81
C HIS A 226 5.00 -2.90 4.01
N ARG A 227 5.06 -4.04 4.69
CA ARG A 227 5.17 -5.36 4.06
C ARG A 227 4.11 -6.27 4.66
N VAL A 228 3.39 -6.97 3.79
CA VAL A 228 2.45 -8.02 4.14
C VAL A 228 2.91 -9.29 3.45
N ASP A 229 3.25 -10.30 4.23
CA ASP A 229 3.50 -11.65 3.73
C ASP A 229 2.23 -12.46 3.98
N TRP A 230 1.38 -12.52 2.95
CA TRP A 230 0.22 -13.40 2.89
C TRP A 230 0.69 -14.76 2.37
N THR A 231 1.14 -15.61 3.30
CA THR A 231 1.70 -16.94 3.02
C THR A 231 1.04 -17.96 3.95
N GLN A 232 1.17 -19.24 3.65
CA GLN A 232 0.56 -20.28 4.49
C GLN A 232 1.50 -20.66 5.64
N PRO A 233 1.00 -20.81 6.89
CA PRO A 233 -0.41 -20.77 7.32
C PRO A 233 -0.87 -19.43 7.93
N LYS A 234 -0.19 -18.31 7.65
CA LYS A 234 -0.38 -17.07 8.40
C LYS A 234 -0.04 -15.83 7.57
N THR A 235 -0.75 -14.75 7.82
CA THR A 235 -0.34 -13.43 7.33
C THR A 235 0.62 -12.80 8.34
N THR A 236 1.72 -12.24 7.87
CA THR A 236 2.71 -11.55 8.71
C THR A 236 2.93 -10.12 8.23
N TRP A 237 2.85 -9.15 9.14
CA TRP A 237 3.00 -7.73 8.83
C TRP A 237 4.30 -7.15 9.36
N TYR A 238 4.91 -6.29 8.55
CA TYR A 238 6.12 -5.56 8.89
C TYR A 238 5.95 -4.07 8.60
N LEU A 239 6.59 -3.26 9.44
CA LEU A 239 6.72 -1.82 9.28
C LEU A 239 8.21 -1.49 9.27
N ASN A 240 8.69 -0.90 8.17
CA ASN A 240 10.10 -0.54 7.97
C ASN A 240 11.07 -1.71 8.27
N GLY A 241 10.73 -2.90 7.77
CA GLY A 241 11.53 -4.13 7.96
C GLY A 241 11.42 -4.79 9.34
N LYS A 242 10.67 -4.21 10.28
CA LYS A 242 10.41 -4.83 11.59
C LYS A 242 9.07 -5.56 11.58
N GLN A 243 9.08 -6.84 11.92
CA GLN A 243 7.84 -7.61 12.13
C GLN A 243 7.06 -7.03 13.31
N ASN A 244 5.76 -6.79 13.12
CA ASN A 244 4.91 -6.26 14.19
C ASN A 244 3.90 -7.28 14.71
N GLY A 245 3.47 -8.23 13.88
CA GLY A 245 2.52 -9.25 14.27
C GLY A 245 2.23 -10.23 13.15
N GLN A 246 1.48 -11.27 13.49
CA GLN A 246 1.03 -12.30 12.57
C GLN A 246 -0.35 -12.78 13.01
N LEU A 247 -1.19 -13.14 12.05
CA LEU A 247 -2.50 -13.74 12.26
C LEU A 247 -2.61 -14.98 11.38
N PRO A 248 -3.30 -16.03 11.84
CA PRO A 248 -3.75 -17.10 10.96
C PRO A 248 -4.63 -16.53 9.84
N HIS A 249 -4.73 -17.24 8.72
CA HIS A 249 -5.82 -17.04 7.76
C HIS A 249 -6.28 -18.41 7.28
N GLU A 250 -7.59 -18.59 7.16
CA GLU A 250 -8.16 -19.87 6.74
C GLU A 250 -7.88 -20.18 5.27
N ASP A 251 -7.69 -21.46 5.01
CA ASP A 251 -7.64 -22.15 3.71
C ASP A 251 -6.62 -21.65 2.66
N ALA A 252 -5.50 -22.39 2.61
CA ALA A 252 -4.48 -22.40 1.55
C ALA A 252 -4.97 -22.61 0.12
N GLN A 253 -6.26 -22.87 -0.08
CA GLN A 253 -6.81 -23.26 -1.37
C GLN A 253 -7.45 -22.10 -2.11
N GLU A 254 -7.82 -21.04 -1.41
CA GLU A 254 -8.66 -19.98 -1.96
C GLU A 254 -7.80 -18.81 -2.48
N PRO A 255 -7.69 -18.62 -3.80
CA PRO A 255 -6.85 -17.58 -4.36
C PRO A 255 -7.44 -16.18 -4.19
N SER A 256 -6.60 -15.19 -3.94
CA SER A 256 -7.02 -13.79 -3.78
C SER A 256 -6.50 -12.89 -4.90
N TYR A 257 -7.10 -11.70 -5.02
CA TYR A 257 -6.52 -10.57 -5.74
C TYR A 257 -6.00 -9.51 -4.76
N LEU A 258 -5.28 -8.52 -5.27
CA LEU A 258 -4.74 -7.41 -4.47
C LEU A 258 -5.55 -6.16 -4.70
N ILE A 259 -5.83 -5.43 -3.63
CA ILE A 259 -6.54 -4.16 -3.67
C ILE A 259 -5.66 -3.06 -3.05
N PHE A 260 -5.68 -1.87 -3.65
CA PHE A 260 -5.28 -0.63 -2.98
C PHE A 260 -6.43 0.36 -3.07
N ASN A 261 -6.88 0.89 -1.93
CA ASN A 261 -8.05 1.76 -1.87
C ASN A 261 -7.82 2.99 -0.98
N MET A 262 -8.46 4.09 -1.31
CA MET A 262 -8.71 5.23 -0.42
C MET A 262 -10.20 5.56 -0.48
N TRP A 263 -10.92 5.22 0.59
CA TRP A 263 -12.37 5.24 0.65
C TRP A 263 -12.92 5.92 1.91
N SER A 264 -14.22 6.17 1.85
CA SER A 264 -15.04 6.63 2.96
C SER A 264 -16.47 6.30 2.60
N GLU A 265 -17.22 5.75 3.55
CA GLU A 265 -18.62 5.42 3.35
C GLU A 265 -19.50 5.87 4.51
N GLY A 266 -18.89 6.55 5.49
CA GLY A 266 -19.59 7.13 6.62
C GLY A 266 -19.88 6.12 7.71
N ASN A 267 -19.13 5.00 7.79
CA ASN A 267 -19.30 4.03 8.85
C ASN A 267 -18.86 4.65 10.19
N PRO A 268 -19.77 4.89 11.15
CA PRO A 268 -19.44 5.54 12.41
C PRO A 268 -18.55 4.68 13.33
N GLU A 269 -18.50 3.36 13.10
CA GLU A 269 -17.74 2.40 13.91
C GLU A 269 -16.30 2.18 13.40
N TRP A 270 -16.01 2.61 12.16
CA TRP A 270 -14.70 2.43 11.52
C TRP A 270 -14.05 3.77 11.16
N GLU A 271 -14.17 4.24 9.92
CA GLU A 271 -13.51 5.45 9.46
C GLU A 271 -14.20 6.75 9.86
N GLY A 272 -15.45 6.66 10.33
CA GLY A 272 -16.30 7.79 10.67
C GLY A 272 -16.89 8.50 9.44
N THR A 273 -17.44 9.69 9.64
CA THR A 273 -18.05 10.48 8.55
C THR A 273 -17.19 11.68 8.17
N MET A 274 -16.78 11.74 6.89
CA MET A 274 -16.07 12.89 6.34
C MET A 274 -17.00 14.11 6.18
N ALA A 275 -16.52 15.28 6.59
CA ALA A 275 -17.23 16.55 6.39
C ALA A 275 -17.34 16.90 4.90
N VAL A 276 -18.47 17.50 4.48
CA VAL A 276 -18.69 17.92 3.09
C VAL A 276 -17.61 18.89 2.64
N GLY A 277 -17.03 18.63 1.46
CA GLY A 277 -15.90 19.35 0.90
C GLY A 277 -14.54 18.84 1.38
N GLY A 278 -14.51 17.88 2.31
CA GLY A 278 -13.29 17.23 2.79
C GLY A 278 -12.66 16.31 1.75
N SER A 279 -11.36 16.10 1.88
CA SER A 279 -10.59 15.13 1.10
C SER A 279 -9.56 14.42 1.97
N ALA A 280 -9.30 13.15 1.68
CA ALA A 280 -8.14 12.44 2.19
C ALA A 280 -7.35 11.80 1.03
N TYR A 281 -6.06 11.58 1.26
CA TYR A 281 -5.11 11.13 0.27
C TYR A 281 -4.27 9.96 0.78
N PHE A 282 -4.08 8.96 -0.08
CA PHE A 282 -3.16 7.85 0.09
C PHE A 282 -2.09 7.95 -1.00
N ASP A 283 -0.88 8.34 -0.61
CA ASP A 283 0.23 8.53 -1.53
C ASP A 283 1.14 7.30 -1.51
N LEU A 284 1.58 6.83 -2.68
CA LEU A 284 2.39 5.64 -2.90
C LEU A 284 3.65 5.98 -3.70
N GLN A 285 4.83 5.68 -3.16
CA GLN A 285 6.11 5.80 -3.86
C GLN A 285 6.46 4.57 -4.69
N TYR A 286 6.14 3.38 -4.18
CA TYR A 286 6.27 2.13 -4.93
C TYR A 286 5.37 1.04 -4.38
N ILE A 287 5.14 0.03 -5.23
CA ILE A 287 4.58 -1.27 -4.88
C ILE A 287 5.55 -2.34 -5.41
N GLN A 288 5.86 -3.33 -4.59
CA GLN A 288 6.60 -4.53 -4.98
C GLN A 288 5.80 -5.75 -4.55
N VAL A 289 5.69 -6.74 -5.42
CA VAL A 289 4.94 -7.96 -5.15
C VAL A 289 5.78 -9.14 -5.59
N ALA A 290 6.19 -10.00 -4.66
CA ALA A 290 6.62 -11.36 -4.96
C ALA A 290 5.41 -12.27 -4.77
N TYR A 291 5.11 -13.13 -5.74
CA TYR A 291 3.87 -13.90 -5.68
C TYR A 291 3.95 -15.26 -6.39
N ASN A 292 3.04 -16.14 -5.99
CA ASN A 292 2.65 -17.34 -6.71
C ASN A 292 1.18 -17.22 -7.10
N THR A 293 0.82 -17.92 -8.17
CA THR A 293 -0.54 -18.00 -8.73
C THR A 293 -1.01 -19.44 -8.69
N SER A 294 -2.31 -19.66 -8.91
CA SER A 294 -2.90 -21.00 -9.03
C SER A 294 -2.28 -21.81 -10.17
N THR A 295 -1.81 -21.13 -11.23
CA THR A 295 -1.06 -21.75 -12.33
C THR A 295 0.40 -22.01 -11.91
N PRO A 296 0.83 -23.27 -11.79
CA PRO A 296 2.19 -23.57 -11.35
C PRO A 296 3.22 -23.20 -12.41
N ARG A 297 4.37 -22.69 -11.96
CA ARG A 297 5.52 -22.49 -12.85
C ARG A 297 6.02 -23.83 -13.37
N THR A 298 6.17 -23.95 -14.68
CA THR A 298 6.65 -25.18 -15.36
C THR A 298 8.18 -25.31 -15.38
N ARG A 299 8.92 -24.24 -15.12
CA ARG A 299 10.39 -24.20 -15.13
C ARG A 299 10.97 -24.11 -13.73
N ALA A 300 11.95 -24.94 -13.41
CA ALA A 300 12.68 -24.88 -12.14
C ALA A 300 13.40 -23.52 -11.93
N CYS A 301 13.48 -23.07 -10.67
CA CYS A 301 14.28 -21.92 -10.27
C CYS A 301 15.76 -22.21 -10.51
N THR A 302 16.45 -21.32 -11.21
CA THR A 302 17.90 -21.42 -11.48
C THR A 302 18.73 -20.46 -10.64
N SER A 303 18.10 -19.42 -10.11
CA SER A 303 18.69 -18.34 -9.32
C SER A 303 17.66 -17.71 -8.38
N THR A 304 17.90 -17.82 -7.07
CA THR A 304 16.97 -17.31 -6.06
C THR A 304 17.54 -16.08 -5.37
N CYS A 305 16.80 -14.96 -5.40
CA CYS A 305 17.08 -13.77 -4.60
C CYS A 305 16.42 -13.87 -3.23
N THR A 306 17.03 -13.29 -2.20
CA THR A 306 16.36 -13.11 -0.90
C THR A 306 15.71 -11.74 -0.85
N LEU A 307 14.42 -11.70 -0.52
CA LEU A 307 13.68 -10.48 -0.22
C LEU A 307 14.02 -10.04 1.20
N SER A 308 14.46 -8.79 1.35
CA SER A 308 14.67 -8.13 2.64
C SER A 308 13.39 -7.50 3.18
#